data_AF-E0VWW2-F1
#
_entry.id   AF-E0VWW2-F1
#
_cell.length_a   1.000
_cell.length_b   1.000
_cell.length_c   1.000
_cell.angle_alpha   90.00
_cell.angle_beta   90.00
_cell.angle_gamma   90.00
#
_symmetry.space_group_name_H-M   'P 1'
#
loop_
_entity.id
_entity.type
_entity.pdbx_description
1 polymer ?
#
loop_
_entity_poly.entity_id
_entity_poly.type
_entity_poly.pdbx_seq_one_letter_code
_entity_poly.pdbx_strand_id
1 'polypeptide(L)'
;MAKSNSIELSPLRSLDDFLLGSARFQLPNYRDMEKWGNRVVQNLLYYQTNYFLMSIIMILVVTVLHPVKMACGGLTILLMYALFSFLMNSTSSVTRLKKDYPFLGICLMIGGACLMVYMLGSLLVFLFGILLPISATFIHASLRLRNIMNKLSTIERVVSNRTPMGVFLESLEINLLNIFIVC
;
A
#
# COMPACT_ATOMS: atom_id res chain seq x y z
N MET A 1 15.46 -22.74 -24.98
CA MET A 1 14.61 -21.57 -25.24
C MET A 1 14.30 -20.90 -23.92
N ALA A 2 14.88 -19.71 -23.67
CA ALA A 2 14.63 -18.96 -22.44
C ALA A 2 13.16 -18.52 -22.39
N LYS A 3 12.38 -19.05 -21.43
CA LYS A 3 11.01 -18.61 -21.16
C LYS A 3 11.12 -17.23 -20.55
N SER A 4 10.88 -16.18 -21.35
CA SER A 4 10.85 -14.81 -20.83
C SER A 4 9.78 -14.75 -19.75
N ASN A 5 10.16 -14.45 -18.52
CA ASN A 5 9.25 -14.15 -17.41
C ASN A 5 8.64 -12.75 -17.64
N SER A 6 7.92 -12.57 -18.76
CA SER A 6 7.18 -11.34 -19.01
C SER A 6 6.01 -11.29 -18.03
N ILE A 7 6.14 -10.41 -17.04
CA ILE A 7 5.05 -10.08 -16.13
C ILE A 7 3.95 -9.41 -16.99
N GLU A 8 2.83 -10.09 -17.19
CA GLU A 8 1.67 -9.55 -17.90
C GLU A 8 0.76 -8.83 -16.92
N LEU A 9 0.61 -7.51 -17.10
CA LEU A 9 -0.37 -6.73 -16.35
C LEU A 9 -1.78 -7.20 -16.69
N SER A 10 -2.65 -7.30 -15.68
CA SER A 10 -4.07 -7.57 -15.89
C SER A 10 -4.68 -6.47 -16.78
N PRO A 11 -5.52 -6.81 -17.77
CA PRO A 11 -6.20 -5.80 -18.57
C PRO A 11 -7.10 -4.96 -17.66
N LEU A 12 -7.20 -3.67 -17.98
CA LEU A 12 -8.12 -2.76 -17.29
C LEU A 12 -9.56 -3.24 -17.51
N ARG A 13 -10.32 -3.40 -16.42
CA ARG A 13 -11.74 -3.78 -16.46
C ARG A 13 -12.61 -2.55 -16.60
N SER A 14 -13.77 -2.69 -17.22
CA SER A 14 -14.73 -1.59 -17.36
C SER A 14 -15.15 -1.06 -15.98
N LEU A 15 -15.41 0.25 -15.91
CA LEU A 15 -15.89 0.89 -14.67
C LEU A 15 -17.27 0.38 -14.26
N ASP A 16 -18.09 -0.04 -15.24
CA ASP A 16 -19.41 -0.59 -14.95
C ASP A 16 -19.35 -1.90 -14.16
N ASP A 17 -18.40 -2.77 -14.53
CA ASP A 17 -18.10 -3.96 -13.75
C ASP A 17 -17.46 -3.58 -12.42
N PHE A 18 -16.51 -2.65 -12.40
CA PHE A 18 -15.73 -2.36 -11.20
C PHE A 18 -16.51 -1.66 -10.07
N LEU A 19 -17.35 -0.65 -10.35
CA LEU A 19 -18.03 0.16 -9.33
C LEU A 19 -19.56 0.24 -9.44
N LEU A 20 -20.13 0.00 -10.62
CA LEU A 20 -21.53 0.38 -10.93
C LEU A 20 -22.46 -0.85 -11.03
N GLY A 21 -23.31 -0.91 -12.05
CA GLY A 21 -24.60 -1.62 -12.02
C GLY A 21 -24.53 -3.14 -11.91
N SER A 22 -23.38 -3.75 -12.20
CA SER A 22 -23.16 -5.19 -12.10
C SER A 22 -22.39 -5.60 -10.82
N ALA A 23 -21.90 -4.63 -10.05
CA ALA A 23 -21.16 -4.89 -8.83
C ALA A 23 -22.11 -5.28 -7.69
N ARG A 24 -22.02 -6.54 -7.26
CA ARG A 24 -22.73 -7.03 -6.06
C ARG A 24 -21.85 -6.81 -4.84
N PHE A 25 -22.34 -6.07 -3.85
CA PHE A 25 -21.64 -5.84 -2.59
C PHE A 25 -22.38 -6.54 -1.44
N GLN A 26 -21.64 -7.26 -0.59
CA GLN A 26 -22.17 -7.88 0.62
C GLN A 26 -21.14 -7.81 1.73
N LEU A 27 -21.61 -7.57 2.95
CA LEU A 27 -20.75 -7.60 4.12
C LEU A 27 -20.08 -8.98 4.29
N PRO A 28 -18.79 -9.02 4.65
CA PRO A 28 -18.10 -10.27 4.95
C PRO A 28 -18.77 -11.03 6.09
N ASN A 29 -18.86 -12.34 5.91
CA ASN A 29 -19.21 -13.22 7.02
C ASN A 29 -17.94 -13.49 7.83
N TYR A 30 -17.82 -12.83 8.98
CA TYR A 30 -16.64 -12.94 9.86
C TYR A 30 -16.50 -14.31 10.53
N ARG A 31 -17.47 -15.22 10.37
CA ARG A 31 -17.39 -16.58 10.91
C ARG A 31 -16.43 -17.47 10.11
N ASP A 32 -16.31 -17.24 8.80
CA ASP A 32 -15.47 -18.02 7.90
C ASP A 32 -14.32 -17.15 7.34
N MET A 33 -13.29 -16.92 8.17
CA MET A 33 -12.16 -16.04 7.82
C MET A 33 -11.41 -16.50 6.56
N GLU A 34 -11.30 -17.81 6.33
CA GLU A 34 -10.65 -18.37 5.15
C GLU A 34 -11.42 -18.01 3.87
N LYS A 35 -12.76 -18.14 3.87
CA LYS A 35 -13.60 -17.76 2.73
C LYS A 35 -13.52 -16.26 2.44
N TRP A 36 -13.47 -15.45 3.49
CA TRP A 36 -13.32 -14.01 3.34
C TRP A 36 -11.95 -13.63 2.76
N GLY A 37 -10.86 -14.21 3.26
CA GLY A 37 -9.52 -14.01 2.71
C GLY A 37 -9.42 -14.41 1.25
N ASN A 38 -9.98 -15.57 0.88
CA ASN A 38 -10.02 -16.06 -0.49
C ASN A 38 -10.78 -15.11 -1.42
N ARG A 39 -11.88 -14.52 -0.92
CA ARG A 39 -12.65 -13.51 -1.65
C ARG A 39 -11.83 -12.24 -1.89
N VAL A 40 -11.13 -11.75 -0.87
CA VAL A 40 -10.28 -10.56 -0.98
C VAL A 40 -9.18 -10.80 -2.01
N VAL A 41 -8.42 -11.90 -1.90
CA VAL A 41 -7.31 -12.23 -2.81
C VAL A 41 -7.78 -12.35 -4.26
N GLN A 42 -8.89 -13.04 -4.51
CA GLN A 42 -9.43 -13.19 -5.87
C GLN A 42 -9.86 -11.86 -6.47
N ASN A 43 -10.51 -10.99 -5.68
CA ASN A 43 -10.89 -9.65 -6.13
C ASN A 43 -9.66 -8.78 -6.41
N LEU A 44 -8.61 -8.85 -5.58
CA LEU A 44 -7.35 -8.12 -5.77
C LEU A 44 -6.66 -8.53 -7.08
N LEU A 45 -6.56 -9.83 -7.36
CA LEU A 45 -5.95 -10.34 -8.60
C LEU A 45 -6.77 -9.99 -9.85
N TYR A 46 -8.11 -10.02 -9.75
CA TYR A 46 -8.99 -9.76 -10.89
C TYR A 46 -9.01 -8.28 -11.30
N TYR A 47 -9.07 -7.35 -10.34
CA TYR A 47 -9.18 -5.89 -10.57
C TYR A 47 -7.86 -5.14 -10.36
N GLN A 48 -6.72 -5.83 -10.42
CA GLN A 48 -5.40 -5.27 -10.11
C GLN A 48 -5.15 -3.88 -10.72
N THR A 49 -5.37 -3.74 -12.04
CA THR A 49 -5.12 -2.48 -12.75
C THR A 49 -6.13 -1.38 -12.38
N ASN A 50 -7.37 -1.75 -12.07
CA ASN A 50 -8.39 -0.83 -11.58
C ASN A 50 -8.05 -0.31 -10.18
N TYR A 51 -7.54 -1.16 -9.28
CA TYR A 51 -7.07 -0.74 -7.95
C TYR A 51 -5.85 0.18 -8.03
N PHE A 52 -4.93 -0.10 -8.96
CA PHE A 52 -3.79 0.78 -9.21
C PHE A 52 -4.25 2.16 -9.69
N LEU A 53 -5.17 2.21 -10.66
CA LEU A 53 -5.73 3.45 -11.17
C LEU A 53 -6.51 4.23 -10.08
N MET A 54 -7.34 3.55 -9.29
CA MET A 54 -8.02 4.13 -8.13
C MET A 54 -7.03 4.73 -7.14
N SER A 55 -5.94 4.03 -6.87
CA SER A 55 -4.91 4.51 -5.94
C SER A 55 -4.25 5.78 -6.45
N ILE A 56 -3.90 5.85 -7.75
CA ILE A 56 -3.36 7.05 -8.38
C ILE A 56 -4.34 8.22 -8.28
N ILE A 57 -5.62 7.99 -8.63
CA ILE A 57 -6.65 9.04 -8.58
C ILE A 57 -6.80 9.57 -7.15
N MET A 58 -6.88 8.69 -6.16
CA MET A 58 -7.01 9.09 -4.75
C MET A 58 -5.80 9.88 -4.25
N ILE A 59 -4.58 9.44 -4.58
CA ILE A 59 -3.34 10.16 -4.23
C ILE A 59 -3.32 11.53 -4.91
N LEU A 60 -3.71 11.60 -6.20
CA LEU A 60 -3.76 12.85 -6.95
C LEU A 60 -4.76 13.83 -6.32
N VAL A 61 -5.96 13.36 -5.96
CA VAL A 61 -6.98 14.18 -5.29
C VAL A 61 -6.45 14.75 -3.97
N VAL A 62 -5.88 13.91 -3.09
CA VAL A 62 -5.31 14.37 -1.82
C VAL A 62 -4.16 15.35 -2.04
N THR A 63 -3.31 15.11 -3.06
CA THR A 63 -2.18 15.97 -3.39
C THR A 63 -2.62 17.32 -3.93
N VAL A 64 -3.65 17.37 -4.77
CA VAL A 64 -4.19 18.63 -5.31
C VAL A 64 -4.90 19.44 -4.22
N LEU A 65 -5.60 18.78 -3.28
CA LEU A 65 -6.28 19.45 -2.17
C LEU A 65 -5.29 20.00 -1.11
N HIS A 66 -4.20 19.28 -0.84
CA HIS A 66 -3.24 19.63 0.21
C HIS A 66 -1.77 19.55 -0.24
N PRO A 67 -1.36 20.27 -1.30
CA PRO A 67 -0.04 20.11 -1.92
C PRO A 67 1.10 20.45 -0.97
N VAL A 68 0.95 21.54 -0.21
CA VAL A 68 1.97 21.99 0.77
C VAL A 68 2.12 20.96 1.89
N LYS A 69 1.01 20.48 2.48
CA LYS A 69 1.06 19.51 3.58
C LYS A 69 1.63 18.16 3.12
N MET A 70 1.32 17.73 1.90
CA MET A 70 1.89 16.52 1.29
C MET A 70 3.40 16.65 1.09
N ALA A 71 3.88 17.76 0.51
CA ALA A 71 5.31 18.01 0.33
C ALA A 71 6.05 18.12 1.68
N CYS A 72 5.50 18.89 2.62
CA CYS A 72 6.04 19.04 3.98
C CYS A 72 6.08 17.72 4.76
N GLY A 73 5.01 16.91 4.69
CA GLY A 73 4.95 15.60 5.34
C GLY A 73 5.97 14.63 4.75
N GLY A 74 6.07 14.57 3.42
CA GLY A 74 7.07 13.76 2.73
C GLY A 74 8.50 14.16 3.09
N LEU A 75 8.81 15.47 3.08
CA LEU A 75 10.12 15.98 3.50
C LEU A 75 10.42 15.61 4.96
N THR A 76 9.43 15.69 5.85
CA THR A 76 9.61 15.36 7.26
C THR A 76 9.96 13.88 7.46
N ILE A 77 9.34 12.96 6.71
CA ILE A 77 9.68 11.53 6.75
C ILE A 77 11.09 11.27 6.18
N LEU A 78 11.46 11.94 5.08
CA LEU A 78 12.81 11.82 4.51
C LEU A 78 13.88 12.32 5.48
N LEU A 79 13.64 13.47 6.13
CA LEU A 79 14.52 14.02 7.15
C LEU A 79 14.63 13.08 8.35
N MET A 80 13.51 12.52 8.82
CA MET A 80 13.51 11.51 9.88
C MET A 80 14.36 10.30 9.53
N TYR A 81 14.17 9.74 8.34
CA TYR A 81 14.93 8.60 7.84
C TYR A 81 16.43 8.94 7.72
N ALA A 82 16.77 10.10 7.16
CA ALA A 82 18.15 10.57 7.03
C ALA A 82 18.81 10.76 8.41
N LEU A 83 18.13 11.42 9.35
CA LEU A 83 18.61 11.60 10.72
C LEU A 83 18.84 10.26 11.41
N PHE A 84 17.89 9.32 11.29
CA PHE A 84 18.01 7.98 11.85
C PHE A 84 19.21 7.22 11.25
N SER A 85 19.36 7.22 9.92
CA SER A 85 20.49 6.57 9.25
C SER A 85 21.84 7.21 9.62
N PHE A 86 21.89 8.53 9.79
CA PHE A 86 23.09 9.25 10.19
C PHE A 86 23.45 8.91 11.64
N LEU A 87 22.49 8.88 12.55
CA LEU A 87 22.71 8.47 13.95
C LEU A 87 23.21 7.04 14.05
N MET A 88 22.65 6.12 13.26
CA MET A 88 23.06 4.72 13.26
C MET A 88 24.44 4.51 12.63
N ASN A 89 24.80 5.27 11.59
CA ASN A 89 26.04 5.07 10.85
C ASN A 89 27.22 5.94 11.34
N SER A 90 26.97 7.08 11.99
CA SER A 90 27.98 8.10 12.30
C SER A 90 28.09 8.43 13.80
N THR A 91 28.09 7.40 14.64
CA THR A 91 28.26 7.50 16.10
C THR A 91 29.47 8.33 16.51
N SER A 92 30.58 8.28 15.77
CA SER A 92 31.80 9.05 16.06
C SER A 92 31.68 10.55 15.77
N SER A 93 30.87 10.97 14.78
CA SER A 93 30.62 12.38 14.46
C SER A 93 29.63 13.02 15.44
N VAL A 94 28.59 12.27 15.83
CA VAL A 94 27.59 12.72 16.82
C VAL A 94 28.22 12.87 18.20
N THR A 95 29.15 11.98 18.57
CA THR A 95 29.85 12.02 19.86
C THR A 95 30.83 13.19 19.95
N ARG A 96 31.52 13.54 18.86
CA ARG A 96 32.37 14.75 18.79
C ARG A 96 31.55 16.04 18.91
N LEU A 97 30.44 16.12 18.18
CA LEU A 97 29.54 17.29 18.24
C LEU A 97 29.00 17.55 19.67
N LYS A 98 28.65 16.47 20.40
CA LYS A 98 28.21 16.55 21.80
C LYS A 98 29.33 16.96 22.77
N LYS A 99 30.58 16.57 22.49
CA LYS A 99 31.75 16.87 23.33
C LYS A 99 32.22 18.32 23.17
N ASP A 100 32.21 18.83 21.94
CA ASP A 100 32.71 20.16 21.62
C ASP A 100 31.69 21.26 21.96
N TYR A 101 30.38 20.98 21.82
CA TYR A 101 29.30 21.95 22.08
C TYR A 101 28.07 21.31 22.77
N PRO A 102 28.13 21.03 24.08
CA PRO A 102 27.05 20.35 24.79
C PRO A 102 25.71 21.10 24.77
N PHE A 103 25.74 22.44 24.86
CA PHE A 103 24.53 23.28 24.78
C PHE A 103 23.88 23.27 23.38
N LEU A 104 24.70 23.23 22.31
CA LEU A 104 24.21 23.20 20.94
C LEU A 104 23.50 21.88 20.64
N GLY A 105 24.01 20.76 21.15
CA GLY A 105 23.37 19.45 21.03
C GLY A 105 21.99 19.39 21.71
N ILE A 106 21.85 19.98 22.90
CA ILE A 106 20.57 20.06 23.61
C ILE A 106 19.58 20.97 22.85
N CYS A 107 20.02 22.14 22.37
CA CYS A 107 19.19 23.04 21.56
C CYS A 107 18.70 22.39 20.27
N LEU A 108 19.57 21.66 19.56
CA LEU A 108 19.20 20.92 18.35
C LEU A 108 18.19 19.81 18.63
N MET A 109 18.32 19.10 19.75
CA MET A 109 17.38 18.05 20.14
C MET A 109 16.00 18.61 20.47
N ILE A 110 15.93 19.69 21.26
CA ILE A 110 14.67 20.36 21.61
C ILE A 110 14.05 21.01 20.36
N GLY A 111 14.85 21.72 19.56
CA GLY A 111 14.39 22.36 18.33
C GLY A 111 13.87 21.34 17.30
N GLY A 112 14.56 20.21 17.15
CA GLY A 112 14.10 19.09 16.32
C GLY A 112 12.78 18.52 16.81
N ALA A 113 12.62 18.30 18.12
CA ALA A 113 11.36 17.82 18.70
C ALA A 113 10.20 18.82 18.52
N CYS A 114 10.44 20.13 18.70
CA CYS A 114 9.43 21.16 18.45
C CYS A 114 9.05 21.24 16.97
N LEU A 115 10.03 21.15 16.06
CA LEU A 115 9.78 21.11 14.62
C LEU A 115 8.97 19.86 14.24
N MET A 116 9.24 18.71 14.85
CA MET A 116 8.45 17.49 14.63
C MET A 116 6.99 17.67 15.05
N VAL A 117 6.74 18.21 16.23
CA VAL A 117 5.38 18.48 16.73
C VAL A 117 4.66 19.48 15.83
N TYR A 118 5.36 20.53 15.38
CA TYR A 118 4.81 21.51 14.44
C TYR A 118 4.42 20.88 13.09
N MET A 119 5.22 19.95 12.59
CA MET A 119 4.99 19.25 11.32
C MET A 119 4.04 18.06 11.43
N LEU A 120 3.53 17.75 12.64
CA LEU A 120 2.66 16.61 12.88
C LEU A 120 1.40 16.63 12.00
N GLY A 121 0.78 17.80 11.83
CA GLY A 121 -0.40 17.95 10.95
C GLY A 121 -0.10 17.59 9.49
N SER A 122 1.09 17.96 8.99
CA SER A 122 1.53 17.63 7.63
C SER A 122 1.87 16.15 7.50
N LEU A 123 2.51 15.56 8.52
CA LEU A 123 2.76 14.12 8.60
C LEU A 123 1.46 13.32 8.55
N LEU A 124 0.45 13.71 9.33
CA LEU A 124 -0.84 13.03 9.34
C LEU A 124 -1.53 13.08 7.97
N VAL A 125 -1.53 14.23 7.30
CA VAL A 125 -2.11 14.35 5.94
C VAL A 125 -1.35 13.47 4.94
N PHE A 126 -0.01 13.43 5.02
CA PHE A 126 0.80 12.58 4.15
C PHE A 126 0.53 11.08 4.39
N LEU A 127 0.53 10.64 5.65
CA LEU A 127 0.22 9.25 6.01
C LEU A 127 -1.20 8.86 5.61
N PHE A 128 -2.17 9.75 5.84
CA PHE A 128 -3.55 9.54 5.41
C PHE A 128 -3.66 9.44 3.88
N GLY A 129 -2.93 10.27 3.14
CA GLY A 129 -2.88 10.23 1.68
C GLY A 129 -2.38 8.89 1.12
N ILE A 130 -1.49 8.19 1.85
CA ILE A 130 -1.02 6.84 1.49
C ILE A 130 -1.96 5.75 2.01
N LEU A 131 -2.50 5.90 3.23
CA LEU A 131 -3.34 4.88 3.86
C LEU A 131 -4.74 4.80 3.23
N LEU A 132 -5.26 5.93 2.74
CA LEU A 132 -6.58 6.03 2.12
C LEU A 132 -6.74 5.15 0.87
N PRO A 133 -5.85 5.14 -0.14
CA PRO A 133 -5.97 4.22 -1.28
C PRO A 133 -5.81 2.74 -0.89
N ILE A 134 -4.97 2.43 0.09
CA ILE A 134 -4.78 1.05 0.60
C ILE A 134 -6.06 0.55 1.26
N SER A 135 -6.62 1.34 2.18
CA SER A 135 -7.85 1.01 2.89
C SER A 135 -9.05 0.95 1.95
N ALA A 136 -9.19 1.89 1.01
CA ALA A 136 -10.25 1.87 0.01
C ALA A 136 -10.19 0.63 -0.88
N THR A 137 -8.98 0.24 -1.32
CA THR A 137 -8.76 -1.00 -2.09
C THR A 137 -9.16 -2.23 -1.29
N PHE A 138 -8.75 -2.30 -0.02
CA PHE A 138 -9.09 -3.42 0.86
C PHE A 138 -10.60 -3.51 1.13
N ILE A 139 -11.25 -2.38 1.43
CA ILE A 139 -12.70 -2.32 1.66
C ILE A 139 -13.46 -2.76 0.40
N HIS A 140 -13.08 -2.23 -0.76
CA HIS A 140 -13.71 -2.61 -2.02
C HIS A 140 -13.54 -4.10 -2.35
N ALA A 141 -12.31 -4.63 -2.22
CA ALA A 141 -12.02 -6.05 -2.42
C ALA A 141 -12.74 -6.95 -1.40
N SER A 142 -12.92 -6.46 -0.17
CA SER A 142 -13.65 -7.15 0.89
C SER A 142 -15.14 -7.22 0.60
N LEU A 143 -15.78 -6.11 0.24
CA LEU A 143 -17.25 -6.04 0.07
C LEU A 143 -17.73 -6.67 -1.23
N ARG A 144 -16.89 -6.71 -2.28
CA ARG A 144 -17.30 -7.21 -3.58
C ARG A 144 -17.56 -8.73 -3.56
N LEU A 145 -18.74 -9.13 -4.04
CA LEU A 145 -19.13 -10.52 -4.18
C LEU A 145 -18.46 -11.19 -5.39
N ARG A 146 -18.18 -12.48 -5.26
CA ARG A 146 -17.55 -13.28 -6.29
C ARG A 146 -18.54 -13.55 -7.43
N ASN A 147 -18.22 -13.10 -8.64
CA ASN A 147 -18.91 -13.53 -9.86
C ASN A 147 -18.24 -14.83 -10.39
N ILE A 148 -19.00 -15.71 -11.04
CA ILE A 148 -18.51 -17.02 -11.54
C ILE A 148 -17.42 -16.80 -12.62
N MET A 149 -17.51 -15.69 -13.36
CA MET A 149 -16.48 -15.22 -14.29
C MET A 149 -15.14 -14.88 -13.61
N ASN A 150 -15.14 -14.50 -12.33
CA ASN A 150 -13.91 -14.31 -11.55
C ASN A 150 -13.28 -15.65 -11.15
N LYS A 151 -14.04 -16.75 -11.06
CA LYS A 151 -13.49 -18.08 -10.75
C LYS A 151 -12.64 -18.58 -11.93
N LEU A 152 -13.14 -18.47 -13.17
CA LEU A 152 -12.46 -18.98 -14.36
C LEU A 152 -11.18 -18.17 -14.70
N SER A 153 -11.27 -16.85 -14.77
CA SER A 153 -10.14 -16.01 -15.16
C SER A 153 -9.03 -15.94 -14.11
N THR A 154 -9.34 -16.21 -12.84
CA THR A 154 -8.33 -16.23 -11.76
C THR A 154 -7.59 -17.55 -11.74
N ILE A 155 -8.25 -18.67 -12.07
CA ILE A 155 -7.58 -19.99 -12.24
C ILE A 155 -6.57 -19.91 -13.39
N GLU A 156 -6.96 -19.34 -14.54
CA GLU A 156 -6.04 -19.17 -15.67
C GLU A 156 -4.83 -18.27 -15.33
N ARG A 157 -5.04 -17.23 -14.51
CA ARG A 157 -3.97 -16.28 -14.13
C ARG A 157 -3.03 -16.81 -13.05
N VAL A 158 -3.54 -17.57 -12.07
CA VAL A 158 -2.74 -18.23 -11.04
C VAL A 158 -1.95 -19.40 -11.64
N VAL A 159 -2.54 -20.18 -12.55
CA VAL A 159 -1.80 -21.21 -13.31
C VAL A 159 -0.70 -20.59 -14.17
N SER A 160 -0.90 -19.36 -14.66
CA SER A 160 0.06 -18.68 -15.52
C SER A 160 1.21 -17.98 -14.76
N ASN A 161 1.08 -17.70 -13.44
CA ASN A 161 2.12 -17.06 -12.60
C ASN A 161 2.73 -15.75 -13.19
N ARG A 162 1.93 -14.95 -13.91
CA ARG A 162 2.45 -13.81 -14.71
C ARG A 162 2.13 -12.42 -14.17
N THR A 163 1.42 -12.26 -13.05
CA THR A 163 1.05 -10.93 -12.55
C THR A 163 1.93 -10.49 -11.39
N PRO A 164 2.28 -9.20 -11.27
CA PRO A 164 3.16 -8.73 -10.20
C PRO A 164 2.49 -8.83 -8.81
N MET A 165 1.16 -8.79 -8.76
CA MET A 165 0.41 -9.01 -7.52
C MET A 165 0.38 -10.49 -7.11
N GLY A 166 0.44 -11.42 -8.07
CA GLY A 166 0.60 -12.85 -7.79
C GLY A 166 1.94 -13.15 -7.11
N VAL A 167 3.04 -12.59 -7.64
CA VAL A 167 4.40 -12.72 -7.05
C VAL A 167 4.45 -12.11 -5.64
N PHE A 168 3.80 -10.96 -5.45
CA PHE A 168 3.72 -10.33 -4.13
C PHE A 168 3.00 -11.21 -3.10
N LEU A 169 1.88 -11.84 -3.47
CA LEU A 169 1.15 -12.74 -2.57
C LEU A 169 1.89 -14.04 -2.30
N GLU A 170 2.63 -14.57 -3.29
CA GLU A 170 3.51 -15.73 -3.11
C GLU A 170 4.66 -15.42 -2.12
N SER A 171 5.22 -14.21 -2.18
CA SER A 171 6.24 -13.75 -1.22
C SER A 171 5.71 -13.57 0.21
N LEU A 172 4.38 -13.53 0.39
CA LEU A 172 3.70 -13.47 1.69
C LEU A 172 3.32 -14.87 2.22
N GLU A 173 3.81 -15.95 1.61
CA GLU A 173 3.50 -17.35 1.94
C GLU A 173 2.00 -17.70 1.86
N ILE A 174 1.21 -16.89 1.15
CA ILE A 174 -0.21 -17.16 0.93
C ILE A 174 -0.31 -18.26 -0.12
N ASN A 175 -0.58 -19.50 0.33
CA ASN A 175 -0.69 -20.68 -0.52
C ASN A 175 -1.88 -20.59 -1.49
N LEU A 176 -1.66 -19.94 -2.65
CA LEU A 176 -2.67 -19.72 -3.68
C LEU A 176 -3.33 -21.02 -4.14
N LEU A 177 -2.62 -22.14 -4.15
CA LEU A 177 -3.15 -23.46 -4.53
C LEU A 177 -4.19 -24.00 -3.54
N ASN A 178 -4.00 -23.80 -2.23
CA ASN A 178 -4.92 -24.31 -1.21
C ASN A 178 -6.23 -23.48 -1.18
N ILE A 179 -6.11 -22.18 -1.43
CA ILE A 179 -7.24 -21.23 -1.59
C ILE A 179 -8.19 -21.63 -2.74
N PHE A 180 -7.65 -22.23 -3.81
CA PHE A 180 -8.43 -22.67 -4.96
C PHE A 180 -9.01 -24.08 -4.80
N ILE A 181 -8.36 -24.98 -4.05
CA ILE A 181 -8.82 -26.36 -3.82
C ILE A 181 -9.96 -26.42 -2.79
N VAL A 182 -9.99 -25.51 -1.81
CA VAL A 182 -11.06 -25.44 -0.79
C VAL A 182 -12.36 -24.76 -1.33
N CYS A 183 -12.43 -24.43 -2.62
CA CYS A 183 -13.52 -23.66 -3.27
C CYS A 183 -14.21 -24.36 -4.45
#